data_AF-H2Z2Z6-F1
#
_entry.id   AF-H2Z2Z6-F1
#
_cell.length_a   1.000
_cell.length_b   1.000
_cell.length_c   1.000
_cell.angle_alpha   90.00
_cell.angle_beta   90.00
_cell.angle_gamma   90.00
#
_symmetry.space_group_name_H-M   'P 1'
#
loop_
_entity.id
_entity.type
_entity.pdbx_description
1 polymer ?
#
loop_
_entity_poly.entity_id
_entity_poly.type
_entity_poly.pdbx_seq_one_letter_code
_entity_poly.pdbx_strand_id
1 'polypeptide(L)'
;MMVCWWEHGPWFQTAHENEQHNMVLLGCSFGRLEVLSTILSENNPINLEFSQNNSNQILTMEKSFNHRQERHLDFVAYECTQNKLQRLNVISFPLKTGVLSSARSSSEDRAVIGFSDGALTIYDLTIQQPVATATRTGTVPTMLSWMSDLIVVGSAQGEVTIFDS
;
A
#
# COMPACT_ATOMS: atom_id res chain seq x y z
N MET A 1 0.26 -14.99 -10.84
CA MET A 1 1.49 -14.29 -10.43
C MET A 1 1.41 -14.03 -8.95
N MET A 2 2.55 -13.95 -8.28
CA MET A 2 2.65 -13.56 -6.87
C MET A 2 3.65 -12.43 -6.77
N VAL A 3 3.58 -11.68 -5.68
CA VAL A 3 4.48 -10.58 -5.42
C VAL A 3 4.88 -10.63 -3.96
N CYS A 4 6.19 -10.60 -3.72
CA CYS A 4 6.76 -10.53 -2.39
C CYS A 4 7.39 -9.15 -2.23
N TRP A 5 7.23 -8.56 -1.05
CA TRP A 5 7.82 -7.27 -0.75
C TRP A 5 8.26 -7.20 0.71
N TRP A 6 9.14 -6.24 0.99
CA TRP A 6 9.60 -5.96 2.34
C TRP A 6 9.98 -4.49 2.51
N GLU A 7 10.03 -4.05 3.76
CA GLU A 7 10.40 -2.69 4.10
C GLU A 7 11.90 -2.43 3.84
N HIS A 8 12.24 -1.17 3.59
CA HIS A 8 13.64 -0.73 3.54
C HIS A 8 14.28 -0.91 4.92
N GLY A 9 15.10 -1.95 5.07
CA GLY A 9 15.77 -2.31 6.33
C GLY A 9 17.24 -1.86 6.40
N PRO A 10 17.89 -1.98 7.58
CA PRO A 10 19.30 -1.60 7.77
C PRO A 10 20.27 -2.28 6.79
N TRP A 11 19.94 -3.50 6.35
CA TRP A 11 20.77 -4.28 5.44
C TRP A 11 20.88 -3.68 4.03
N PHE A 12 19.94 -2.82 3.60
CA PHE A 12 20.04 -2.12 2.31
C PHE A 12 21.26 -1.22 2.22
N GLN A 13 21.70 -0.65 3.35
CA GLN A 13 22.87 0.22 3.39
C GLN A 13 24.18 -0.52 3.11
N THR A 14 24.19 -1.85 3.30
CA THR A 14 25.37 -2.70 3.12
C THR A 14 25.26 -3.62 1.91
N ALA A 15 24.08 -3.77 1.32
CA ALA A 15 23.86 -4.63 0.15
C ALA A 15 24.47 -4.02 -1.11
N HIS A 16 24.96 -4.87 -2.01
CA HIS A 16 25.36 -4.44 -3.35
C HIS A 16 24.16 -3.90 -4.12
N GLU A 17 24.35 -2.91 -5.00
CA GLU A 17 23.27 -2.29 -5.78
C GLU A 17 22.37 -3.31 -6.50
N ASN A 18 22.96 -4.40 -7.02
CA ASN A 18 22.24 -5.47 -7.71
C ASN A 18 21.40 -6.39 -6.78
N GLU A 19 21.54 -6.23 -5.47
CA GLU A 19 20.78 -6.97 -4.44
C GLU A 19 19.79 -6.06 -3.71
N GLN A 20 19.84 -4.76 -3.98
CA GLN A 20 18.92 -3.78 -3.43
C GLN A 20 17.62 -3.85 -4.23
N HIS A 21 16.79 -4.82 -3.92
CA HIS A 21 15.41 -4.91 -4.38
C HIS A 21 14.53 -5.06 -3.16
N ASN A 22 13.28 -4.63 -3.24
CA ASN A 22 12.31 -4.83 -2.16
C ASN A 22 10.92 -5.23 -2.65
N MET A 23 10.76 -5.39 -3.96
CA MET A 23 9.58 -5.94 -4.60
C MET A 23 10.03 -6.98 -5.63
N VAL A 24 9.49 -8.19 -5.52
CA VAL A 24 9.84 -9.35 -6.35
C VAL A 24 8.58 -9.94 -6.95
N LEU A 25 8.50 -9.94 -8.28
CA LEU A 25 7.42 -10.56 -9.04
C LEU A 25 7.77 -12.03 -9.29
N LEU A 26 6.87 -12.92 -8.90
CA LEU A 26 7.03 -14.36 -8.99
C LEU A 26 6.00 -14.98 -9.95
N GLY A 27 6.49 -15.84 -10.85
CA GLY A 27 5.71 -16.75 -11.66
C GLY A 27 5.55 -18.08 -10.94
N CYS A 28 4.44 -18.79 -11.20
CA CYS A 28 4.26 -20.16 -10.73
C CYS A 28 3.83 -21.03 -11.90
N SER A 29 4.72 -21.92 -12.32
CA SER A 29 4.52 -22.81 -13.46
C SER A 29 4.95 -24.22 -13.07
N PHE A 30 4.06 -25.21 -13.26
CA PHE A 30 4.33 -26.62 -12.94
C PHE A 30 4.84 -26.86 -11.50
N GLY A 31 4.29 -26.12 -10.53
CA GLY A 31 4.67 -26.23 -9.11
C GLY A 31 6.04 -25.62 -8.77
N ARG A 32 6.64 -24.85 -9.68
CA ARG A 32 7.90 -24.13 -9.44
C ARG A 32 7.65 -22.64 -9.44
N LEU A 33 8.28 -21.95 -8.47
CA LEU A 33 8.34 -20.51 -8.42
C LEU A 33 9.56 -20.02 -9.19
N GLU A 34 9.36 -19.00 -10.03
CA GLU A 34 10.42 -18.33 -10.77
C GLU A 34 10.36 -16.82 -10.54
N VAL A 35 11.53 -16.18 -10.45
CA VAL A 35 11.61 -14.71 -10.39
C VAL A 35 11.42 -14.17 -11.80
N LEU A 36 10.33 -13.42 -12.00
CA LEU A 36 10.01 -12.76 -13.26
C LEU A 36 10.67 -11.40 -13.34
N SER A 37 10.61 -10.62 -12.26
CA SER A 37 11.19 -9.28 -12.21
C SER A 37 11.41 -8.82 -10.77
N THR A 38 12.36 -7.90 -10.57
CA THR A 38 12.65 -7.26 -9.29
C THR A 38 12.73 -5.75 -9.46
N ILE A 39 12.36 -5.01 -8.42
CA ILE A 39 12.55 -3.56 -8.36
C ILE A 39 12.84 -3.12 -6.93
N LEU A 40 13.60 -2.04 -6.81
CA LEU A 40 13.65 -1.23 -5.61
C LEU A 40 12.58 -0.15 -5.72
N SER A 41 11.54 -0.20 -4.89
CA SER A 41 10.60 0.91 -4.75
C SER A 41 11.34 2.16 -4.26
N GLU A 42 10.90 3.33 -4.72
CA GLU A 42 11.50 4.60 -4.34
C GLU A 42 11.29 4.88 -2.84
N ASN A 43 10.13 4.49 -2.31
CA ASN A 43 9.75 4.71 -0.92
C ASN A 43 9.43 3.39 -0.21
N ASN A 44 9.20 3.44 1.10
CA ASN A 44 9.01 2.24 1.91
C ASN A 44 7.55 1.73 1.81
N PRO A 45 7.28 0.57 1.19
CA PRO A 45 5.93 0.03 1.07
C PRO A 45 5.33 -0.35 2.43
N ILE A 46 4.01 -0.17 2.54
CA ILE A 46 3.16 -0.54 3.69
C ILE A 46 2.17 -1.63 3.27
N ASN A 47 1.65 -1.51 2.05
CA ASN A 47 0.67 -2.41 1.48
C ASN A 47 0.94 -2.54 -0.03
N LEU A 48 0.60 -3.70 -0.57
CA LEU A 48 0.74 -4.04 -1.97
C LEU A 48 -0.38 -5.01 -2.36
N GLU A 49 -1.10 -4.67 -3.43
CA GLU A 49 -2.13 -5.52 -4.02
C GLU A 49 -2.04 -5.52 -5.55
N PHE A 50 -2.52 -6.59 -6.19
CA PHE A 50 -2.74 -6.57 -7.64
C PHE A 50 -3.99 -5.76 -7.94
N SER A 51 -3.97 -4.99 -9.03
CA SER A 51 -5.16 -4.26 -9.45
C SER A 51 -6.26 -5.23 -9.89
N GLN A 52 -7.48 -4.96 -9.42
CA GLN A 52 -8.72 -5.62 -9.83
C GLN A 52 -9.18 -5.14 -11.21
N ASN A 53 -8.81 -3.91 -11.59
CA ASN A 53 -9.24 -3.28 -12.85
C ASN A 53 -8.19 -3.42 -13.97
N ASN A 54 -6.93 -3.76 -13.64
CA ASN A 54 -5.87 -3.98 -14.61
C ASN A 54 -4.94 -5.15 -14.19
N SER A 55 -5.01 -6.26 -14.91
CA SER A 55 -4.29 -7.50 -14.59
C SER A 55 -2.76 -7.38 -14.61
N ASN A 56 -2.23 -6.33 -15.24
CA ASN A 56 -0.79 -6.08 -15.36
C ASN A 56 -0.34 -4.94 -14.43
N GLN A 57 -1.12 -4.62 -13.40
CA GLN A 57 -0.75 -3.59 -12.43
C GLN A 57 -0.68 -4.11 -11.01
N ILE A 58 0.30 -3.58 -10.29
CA ILE A 58 0.46 -3.72 -8.85
C ILE A 58 0.30 -2.33 -8.26
N LEU A 59 -0.55 -2.21 -7.25
CA LEU A 59 -0.82 -0.98 -6.54
C LEU A 59 -0.15 -1.06 -5.17
N THR A 60 0.73 -0.12 -4.87
CA THR A 60 1.37 -0.01 -3.56
C THR A 60 0.87 1.21 -2.81
N MET A 61 1.09 1.17 -1.51
CA MET A 61 1.02 2.30 -0.60
C MET A 61 2.36 2.43 0.09
N GLU A 62 2.99 3.59 0.02
CA GLU A 62 4.38 3.78 0.46
C GLU A 62 4.50 5.00 1.38
N LYS A 63 5.34 4.88 2.42
CA LYS A 63 5.73 6.00 3.29
C LYS A 63 6.86 6.75 2.63
N SER A 64 6.62 8.01 2.28
CA SER A 64 7.60 8.88 1.64
C SER A 64 7.88 10.13 2.48
N PHE A 65 8.97 10.81 2.14
CA PHE A 65 9.32 12.11 2.70
C PHE A 65 9.62 13.06 1.56
N ASN A 66 9.06 14.26 1.61
CA ASN A 66 9.41 15.28 0.63
C ASN A 66 10.76 15.93 0.96
N HIS A 67 11.23 16.84 0.10
CA HIS A 67 12.49 17.58 0.31
C HIS A 67 12.57 18.38 1.61
N ARG A 68 11.42 18.68 2.25
CA ARG A 68 11.31 19.38 3.53
C ARG A 68 11.20 18.43 4.73
N GLN A 69 11.40 17.12 4.52
CA GLN A 69 11.23 16.09 5.54
C GLN A 69 9.81 16.00 6.09
N GLU A 70 8.83 16.50 5.35
CA GLU A 70 7.42 16.30 5.67
C GLU A 70 7.02 14.89 5.24
N ARG A 71 6.25 14.20 6.06
CA ARG A 71 5.78 12.84 5.79
C ARG A 71 4.68 12.89 4.73
N HIS A 72 4.74 11.94 3.81
CA HIS A 72 3.71 11.74 2.79
C HIS A 72 3.31 10.27 2.71
N LEU A 73 2.13 10.05 2.16
CA LEU A 73 1.62 8.75 1.77
C LEU A 73 1.50 8.73 0.25
N ASP A 74 2.24 7.84 -0.37
CA ASP A 74 2.23 7.68 -1.82
C ASP A 74 1.43 6.45 -2.20
N PHE A 75 0.44 6.64 -3.06
CA PHE A 75 -0.21 5.56 -3.79
C PHE A 75 0.47 5.44 -5.14
N VAL A 76 1.15 4.31 -5.36
CA VAL A 76 1.93 4.09 -6.58
C VAL A 76 1.32 2.96 -7.38
N ALA A 77 1.18 3.13 -8.70
CA ALA A 77 0.93 2.00 -9.58
C ALA A 77 2.21 1.60 -10.29
N TYR A 78 2.43 0.29 -10.35
CA TYR A 78 3.50 -0.34 -11.10
C TYR A 78 2.88 -1.17 -12.21
N GLU A 79 3.42 -1.06 -13.42
CA GLU A 79 3.20 -2.04 -14.48
C GLU A 79 4.05 -3.27 -14.20
N CYS A 80 3.43 -4.45 -14.28
CA CYS A 80 4.09 -5.73 -14.15
C CYS A 80 3.93 -6.54 -15.45
N THR A 81 5.03 -6.66 -16.19
CA THR A 81 5.15 -7.59 -17.30
C THR A 81 6.12 -8.70 -16.90
N GLN A 82 6.15 -9.80 -17.66
CA GLN A 82 7.03 -10.95 -17.36
C GLN A 82 8.50 -10.58 -17.15
N ASN A 83 8.98 -9.49 -17.76
CA ASN A 83 10.40 -9.11 -17.71
C ASN A 83 10.64 -7.74 -17.07
N LYS A 84 9.60 -7.03 -16.65
CA LYS A 84 9.74 -5.64 -16.19
C LYS A 84 8.66 -5.26 -15.19
N LEU A 85 9.10 -4.85 -14.02
CA LEU A 85 8.37 -3.99 -13.11
C LEU A 85 8.76 -2.54 -13.37
N GLN A 86 7.77 -1.68 -13.60
CA GLN A 86 8.02 -0.25 -13.84
C GLN A 86 6.97 0.60 -13.14
N ARG A 87 7.42 1.65 -12.45
CA ARG A 87 6.54 2.67 -11.86
C ARG A 87 5.82 3.47 -12.96
N LEU A 88 4.49 3.58 -12.86
CA LEU A 88 3.63 4.27 -13.82
C LEU A 88 3.23 5.66 -13.34
N ASN A 89 2.64 5.75 -12.16
CA ASN A 89 2.13 7.00 -11.60
C ASN A 89 2.20 6.99 -10.07
N VAL A 90 2.16 8.18 -9.49
CA VAL A 90 2.04 8.38 -8.04
C VAL A 90 1.06 9.48 -7.71
N ILE A 91 0.28 9.21 -6.67
CA ILE A 91 -0.60 10.17 -6.01
C ILE A 91 -0.07 10.30 -4.57
N SER A 92 0.26 11.51 -4.16
CA SER A 92 0.94 11.76 -2.88
C SER A 92 0.10 12.66 -1.97
N PHE A 93 0.00 12.30 -0.70
CA PHE A 93 -0.78 13.02 0.30
C PHE A 93 0.07 13.39 1.52
N PRO A 94 0.00 14.65 2.01
CA PRO A 94 0.71 15.02 3.22
C PRO A 94 0.12 14.33 4.45
N LEU A 95 0.99 13.80 5.31
CA LEU A 95 0.62 13.11 6.54
C LEU A 95 0.97 13.93 7.78
N LYS A 96 0.01 14.02 8.71
CA LYS A 96 0.22 14.60 10.04
C LYS A 96 0.61 13.55 11.09
N THR A 97 0.22 12.30 10.86
CA THR A 97 0.32 11.19 11.82
C THR A 97 0.79 9.92 11.08
N GLY A 98 1.18 8.89 11.83
CA GLY A 98 1.67 7.64 11.25
C GLY A 98 0.54 6.82 10.62
N VAL A 99 0.84 6.13 9.52
CA VAL A 99 -0.08 5.19 8.84
C VAL A 99 0.30 3.76 9.19
N LEU A 100 -0.72 2.93 9.41
CA LEU A 100 -0.56 1.53 9.83
C LEU A 100 -1.24 0.53 8.91
N SER A 101 -2.38 0.88 8.32
CA SER A 101 -3.16 -0.05 7.51
C SER A 101 -3.90 0.68 6.39
N SER A 102 -4.31 -0.08 5.39
CA SER A 102 -5.11 0.44 4.28
C SER A 102 -5.93 -0.61 3.55
N ALA A 103 -6.95 -0.16 2.84
CA ALA A 103 -7.67 -0.93 1.84
C ALA A 103 -8.18 0.00 0.72
N ARG A 104 -8.40 -0.54 -0.48
CA ARG A 104 -8.97 0.19 -1.62
C ARG A 104 -10.39 -0.26 -1.95
N SER A 105 -11.18 0.67 -2.50
CA SER A 105 -12.45 0.33 -3.14
C SER A 105 -12.22 -0.59 -4.34
N SER A 106 -13.24 -1.35 -4.75
CA SER A 106 -13.17 -2.21 -5.94
C SER A 106 -12.94 -1.41 -7.24
N SER A 107 -13.41 -0.16 -7.28
CA SER A 107 -13.16 0.79 -8.37
C SER A 107 -11.75 1.40 -8.33
N GLU A 108 -10.97 1.17 -7.26
CA GLU A 108 -9.60 1.66 -7.05
C GLU A 108 -9.44 3.19 -7.11
N ASP A 109 -10.56 3.91 -7.05
CA ASP A 109 -10.65 5.37 -7.02
C ASP A 109 -10.65 5.94 -5.59
N ARG A 110 -10.82 5.08 -4.58
CA ARG A 110 -10.81 5.44 -3.17
C ARG A 110 -9.95 4.49 -2.36
N ALA A 111 -9.41 5.02 -1.27
CA ALA A 111 -8.68 4.24 -0.30
C ALA A 111 -8.99 4.69 1.13
N VAL A 112 -9.18 3.72 2.03
CA VAL A 112 -9.30 3.99 3.46
C VAL A 112 -7.94 3.78 4.12
N ILE A 113 -7.55 4.73 4.97
CA ILE A 113 -6.28 4.76 5.68
C ILE A 113 -6.53 4.67 7.18
N GLY A 114 -5.85 3.73 7.82
CA GLY A 114 -5.81 3.60 9.28
C GLY A 114 -4.56 4.26 9.85
N PHE A 115 -4.76 5.19 10.78
CA PHE A 115 -3.70 5.97 11.40
C PHE A 115 -3.34 5.48 12.80
N SER A 116 -2.13 5.81 13.25
CA SER A 116 -1.58 5.45 14.56
C SER A 116 -2.30 6.10 15.74
N ASP A 117 -3.04 7.18 15.51
CA ASP A 117 -3.87 7.85 16.52
C ASP A 117 -5.31 7.28 16.59
N GLY A 118 -5.61 6.23 15.84
CA GLY A 118 -6.95 5.62 15.80
C GLY A 118 -7.90 6.26 14.79
N ALA A 119 -7.46 7.27 14.02
CA ALA A 119 -8.27 7.82 12.94
C ALA A 119 -8.36 6.86 11.74
N LEU A 120 -9.48 6.95 11.04
CA LEU A 120 -9.78 6.31 9.77
C LEU A 120 -10.20 7.39 8.79
N THR A 121 -9.50 7.53 7.67
CA THR A 121 -9.86 8.53 6.64
C THR A 121 -9.99 7.86 5.29
N ILE A 122 -11.08 8.16 4.59
CA ILE A 122 -11.26 7.80 3.20
C ILE A 122 -10.72 8.94 2.34
N TYR A 123 -9.84 8.59 1.40
CA TYR A 123 -9.33 9.49 0.37
C TYR A 123 -9.95 9.12 -0.97
N ASP A 124 -10.37 10.14 -1.71
CA ASP A 124 -10.66 10.02 -3.13
C ASP A 124 -9.37 10.30 -3.90
N LEU A 125 -8.90 9.28 -4.63
CA LEU A 125 -7.65 9.29 -5.37
C LEU A 125 -7.78 10.06 -6.69
N THR A 126 -9.00 10.25 -7.20
CA THR A 126 -9.26 11.01 -8.43
C THR A 126 -9.11 12.51 -8.19
N ILE A 127 -9.71 13.02 -7.10
CA ILE A 127 -9.60 14.44 -6.73
C ILE A 127 -8.47 14.73 -5.75
N GLN A 128 -7.78 13.69 -5.29
CA GLN A 128 -6.65 13.76 -4.36
C GLN A 128 -6.99 14.49 -3.06
N GLN A 129 -8.14 14.17 -2.45
CA GLN A 129 -8.59 14.80 -1.21
C GLN A 129 -9.26 13.79 -0.25
N PRO A 130 -9.19 14.03 1.08
CA PRO A 130 -9.99 13.27 2.03
C PRO A 130 -11.48 13.60 1.87
N VAL A 131 -12.34 12.59 1.93
CA VAL A 131 -13.80 12.74 1.77
C VAL A 131 -14.59 12.42 3.04
N ALA A 132 -14.06 11.57 3.92
CA ALA A 132 -14.66 11.24 5.20
C ALA A 132 -13.58 10.91 6.23
N THR A 133 -13.82 11.21 7.51
CA THR A 133 -12.95 10.80 8.61
C THR A 133 -13.77 10.39 9.82
N ALA A 134 -13.42 9.24 10.38
CA ALA A 134 -13.91 8.74 11.65
C ALA A 134 -12.74 8.60 12.62
N THR A 135 -12.98 8.80 13.91
CA THR A 135 -11.96 8.59 14.95
C THR A 135 -12.45 7.54 15.93
N ARG A 136 -11.66 6.49 16.13
CA ARG A 136 -11.94 5.45 17.11
C ARG A 136 -11.21 5.76 18.40
N THR A 137 -11.94 5.86 19.51
CA THR A 137 -11.34 6.05 20.83
C THR A 137 -10.78 4.73 21.35
N GLY A 138 -9.49 4.71 21.65
CA GLY A 138 -8.83 3.61 22.39
C GLY A 138 -8.39 2.40 21.56
N THR A 139 -8.63 2.37 20.24
CA THR A 139 -8.36 1.19 19.40
C THR A 139 -7.77 1.61 18.05
N VAL A 140 -6.60 1.07 17.71
CA VAL A 140 -5.87 1.41 16.48
C VAL A 140 -6.26 0.46 15.35
N PRO A 141 -6.55 0.96 14.13
CA PRO A 141 -6.87 0.12 12.97
C PRO A 141 -5.60 -0.54 12.43
N THR A 142 -5.38 -1.80 12.77
CA THR A 142 -4.22 -2.58 12.30
C THR A 142 -4.49 -3.39 11.05
N MET A 143 -5.75 -3.65 10.73
CA MET A 143 -6.18 -4.31 9.50
C MET A 143 -7.40 -3.61 8.93
N LEU A 144 -7.42 -3.47 7.60
CA LEU A 144 -8.54 -2.88 6.86
C LEU A 144 -8.91 -3.77 5.68
N SER A 145 -10.21 -3.85 5.40
CA SER A 145 -10.74 -4.45 4.19
C SER A 145 -11.93 -3.63 3.71
N TRP A 146 -11.98 -3.36 2.42
CA TRP A 146 -13.10 -2.69 1.78
C TRP A 146 -13.97 -3.74 1.08
N MET A 147 -15.25 -3.78 1.42
CA MET A 147 -16.22 -4.73 0.89
C MET A 147 -17.43 -3.97 0.38
N SER A 148 -17.48 -3.69 -0.92
CA SER A 148 -18.58 -2.92 -1.53
C SER A 148 -18.71 -1.53 -0.89
N ASP A 149 -19.74 -1.32 -0.08
CA ASP A 149 -20.12 -0.10 0.63
C ASP A 149 -19.75 -0.15 2.12
N LEU A 150 -19.00 -1.17 2.53
CA LEU A 150 -18.59 -1.40 3.90
C LEU A 150 -17.07 -1.38 4.04
N ILE A 151 -16.62 -0.85 5.18
CA ILE A 151 -15.22 -0.90 5.61
C ILE A 151 -15.15 -1.73 6.88
N VAL A 152 -14.43 -2.85 6.81
CA VAL A 152 -14.16 -3.74 7.95
C VAL A 152 -12.82 -3.38 8.55
N VAL A 153 -12.81 -3.14 9.86
CA VAL A 153 -11.65 -2.67 10.62
C VAL A 153 -11.31 -3.65 11.72
N GLY A 154 -10.11 -4.20 11.69
CA GLY A 154 -9.55 -5.03 12.76
C GLY A 154 -8.59 -4.26 13.65
N SER A 155 -8.61 -4.53 14.95
CA SER A 155 -7.61 -4.04 15.92
C SER A 155 -6.67 -5.16 16.38
N ALA A 156 -5.50 -4.79 16.93
CA ALA A 156 -4.56 -5.74 17.50
C ALA A 156 -5.11 -6.48 18.73
N GLN A 157 -6.18 -5.95 19.33
CA GLN A 157 -6.89 -6.55 20.47
C GLN A 157 -7.95 -7.56 20.04
N GLY A 158 -8.12 -7.80 18.73
CA GLY A 158 -9.08 -8.76 18.19
C GLY A 158 -10.48 -8.20 18.00
N GLU A 159 -10.68 -6.88 18.12
CA GLU A 159 -11.97 -6.27 17.85
C GLU A 159 -12.16 -6.08 16.35
N VAL A 160 -13.40 -6.28 15.90
CA VAL A 160 -13.82 -6.03 14.52
C VAL A 160 -14.94 -5.01 14.54
N THR A 161 -14.80 -3.93 13.77
CA THR A 161 -15.83 -2.90 13.59
C THR A 161 -16.12 -2.74 12.11
N ILE A 162 -17.38 -2.46 11.77
CA ILE A 162 -17.83 -2.25 10.39
C ILE A 162 -18.39 -0.83 10.28
N PHE A 163 -17.97 -0.12 9.25
CA PHE A 163 -18.47 1.21 8.90
C PHE A 163 -19.12 1.18 7.52
N ASP A 164 -20.08 2.06 7.28
CA ASP A 164 -20.42 2.46 5.91
C ASP A 164 -19.27 3.29 5.30
N SER A 165 -19.14 3.22 3.97
CA SER A 165 -18.07 3.88 3.20
C SER A 165 -18.48 5.20 2.56
#